data_AF-A0A7K1XU45-F1
#
_entry.id   AF-A0A7K1XU45-F1
#
_cell.length_a   1.000
_cell.length_b   1.000
_cell.length_c   1.000
_cell.angle_alpha   90.00
_cell.angle_beta   90.00
_cell.angle_gamma   90.00
#
_symmetry.space_group_name_H-M   'P 1'
#
loop_
_entity.id
_entity.type
_entity.pdbx_description
1 polymer ?
#
loop_
_entity_poly.entity_id
_entity_poly.type
_entity_poly.pdbx_seq_one_letter_code
_entity_poly.pdbx_strand_id
1 'polypeptide(L)'
;MSIVHLYRGDSIYNECTNPSGFRSEGIRSAAFGGGGNPKNIENLGGLSTIKAHIDHLLESDKNYYKITDFISFTKDEAIAKKMGS
;
A
#
# COMPACT_ATOMS: atom_id res chain seq x y z
N MET A 1 24.04 2.71 14.69
CA MET A 1 22.86 2.93 13.83
C MET A 1 22.04 1.65 13.88
N SER A 2 20.83 1.66 14.44
CA SER A 2 19.99 0.45 14.51
C SER A 2 19.29 0.23 13.18
N ILE A 3 19.36 -0.98 12.63
CA ILE A 3 18.60 -1.35 11.43
C ILE A 3 17.13 -1.50 11.85
N VAL A 4 16.23 -0.79 11.17
CA VAL A 4 14.78 -0.96 11.34
C VAL A 4 14.31 -1.95 10.29
N HIS A 5 13.79 -3.10 10.74
CA HIS A 5 13.14 -4.06 9.86
C HIS A 5 11.66 -3.70 9.70
N LEU A 6 11.20 -3.68 8.45
CA LEU A 6 9.79 -3.45 8.08
C LEU A 6 9.30 -4.64 7.27
N TYR A 7 8.10 -5.09 7.60
CA TYR A 7 7.44 -6.24 7.00
C TYR A 7 6.14 -5.80 6.35
N ARG A 8 5.78 -6.44 5.25
CA ARG A 8 4.49 -6.27 4.57
C ARG A 8 3.90 -7.64 4.32
N GLY A 9 2.64 -7.83 4.76
CA GLY A 9 1.81 -8.92 4.26
C GLY A 9 1.19 -8.53 2.94
N ASP A 10 1.19 -9.44 1.99
CA ASP A 10 0.50 -9.27 0.72
C ASP A 10 -0.12 -10.62 0.30
N SER A 11 -1.08 -10.57 -0.61
CA SER A 11 -1.74 -11.79 -1.11
C SER A 11 -0.77 -12.58 -1.98
N ILE A 12 -0.78 -13.91 -1.84
CA ILE A 12 -0.02 -14.81 -2.74
C ILE A 12 -0.47 -14.70 -4.21
N TYR A 13 -1.66 -14.15 -4.45
CA TYR A 13 -2.21 -13.92 -5.78
C TYR A 13 -1.84 -12.54 -6.35
N ASN A 14 -1.17 -11.69 -5.58
CA ASN A 14 -0.71 -10.39 -6.06
C ASN A 14 0.56 -10.57 -6.91
N GLU A 15 0.37 -10.75 -8.22
CA GLU A 15 1.47 -10.98 -9.16
C GLU A 15 2.47 -9.81 -9.24
N CYS A 16 2.06 -8.59 -8.85
CA CYS A 16 2.97 -7.45 -8.76
C CYS A 16 4.00 -7.57 -7.62
N THR A 17 3.75 -8.50 -6.68
CA THR A 17 4.68 -8.84 -5.59
C THR A 17 5.38 -10.18 -5.80
N ASN A 18 5.16 -10.84 -6.94
CA ASN A 18 5.91 -12.05 -7.27
C ASN A 18 7.41 -11.76 -7.28
N PRO A 19 8.26 -12.70 -6.81
CA PRO A 19 9.69 -12.44 -6.63
C PRO A 19 10.41 -11.94 -7.88
N SER A 20 10.00 -12.38 -9.08
CA SER A 20 10.57 -11.93 -10.35
C SER A 20 10.25 -10.45 -10.63
N GLY A 21 8.97 -10.07 -10.57
CA GLY A 21 8.51 -8.69 -10.80
C GLY A 21 8.96 -7.72 -9.71
N PHE A 22 8.91 -8.15 -8.45
CA PHE A 22 9.40 -7.37 -7.31
C PHE A 22 10.90 -7.03 -7.43
N ARG A 23 11.73 -8.00 -7.87
CA ARG A 23 13.18 -7.78 -7.99
C ARG A 23 13.55 -6.82 -9.11
N SER A 24 12.77 -6.74 -10.18
CA SER A 24 13.02 -5.82 -11.29
C SER A 24 12.44 -4.43 -11.03
N GLU A 25 11.26 -4.33 -10.42
CA GLU A 25 10.48 -3.08 -10.38
C GLU A 25 10.16 -2.55 -8.97
N GLY A 26 10.51 -3.31 -7.93
CA GLY A 26 10.14 -3.00 -6.54
C GLY A 26 8.65 -3.23 -6.26
N ILE A 27 8.16 -2.72 -5.11
CA ILE A 27 6.73 -2.66 -4.82
C ILE A 27 6.20 -1.32 -5.33
N ARG A 28 5.08 -1.34 -6.04
CA ARG A 28 4.34 -0.14 -6.44
C ARG A 28 3.01 -0.04 -5.68
N SER A 29 2.60 1.18 -5.39
CA SER A 29 1.26 1.44 -4.87
C SER A 29 0.22 1.29 -5.98
N ALA A 30 -1.04 1.13 -5.59
CA ALA A 30 -2.15 0.90 -6.53
C ALA A 30 -2.39 2.10 -7.46
N ALA A 31 -1.95 3.30 -7.06
CA ALA A 31 -1.95 4.50 -7.89
C ALA A 31 -1.17 4.33 -9.22
N PHE A 32 -0.20 3.40 -9.29
CA PHE A 32 0.68 3.18 -10.45
C PHE A 32 0.49 1.83 -11.16
N GLY A 33 -0.73 1.27 -11.16
CA GLY A 33 -0.95 -0.03 -11.82
C GLY A 33 -2.35 -0.64 -11.77
N GLY A 34 -3.33 -0.01 -11.09
CA GLY A 34 -4.69 -0.54 -10.93
C GLY A 34 -5.82 0.35 -11.43
N GLY A 35 -5.56 1.23 -12.40
CA GLY A 35 -6.52 2.28 -12.81
C GLY A 35 -6.59 3.47 -11.82
N GLY A 36 -5.62 3.57 -10.92
CA GLY A 36 -5.46 4.70 -10.01
C GLY A 36 -4.94 5.97 -10.70
N ASN A 37 -5.03 7.09 -9.99
CA ASN A 37 -4.52 8.38 -10.44
C ASN A 37 -3.22 8.70 -9.69
N PRO A 38 -2.06 8.75 -10.36
CA PRO A 38 -0.77 9.01 -9.72
C PRO A 38 -0.63 10.44 -9.18
N LYS A 39 -1.65 11.28 -9.33
CA LYS A 39 -1.70 12.66 -8.82
C LYS A 39 -2.69 12.84 -7.67
N ASN A 40 -3.07 11.77 -6.98
CA ASN A 40 -4.07 11.81 -5.92
C ASN A 40 -3.65 12.73 -4.76
N ILE A 41 -2.37 12.69 -4.37
CA ILE A 41 -1.83 13.57 -3.31
C ILE A 41 -1.93 15.05 -3.71
N GLU A 42 -1.62 15.38 -4.96
CA GLU A 42 -1.68 16.74 -5.50
C GLU A 42 -3.12 17.24 -5.62
N ASN A 43 -4.05 16.35 -5.99
CA ASN A 43 -5.45 16.71 -6.21
C ASN A 43 -6.27 16.81 -4.90
N LEU A 44 -5.99 15.95 -3.93
CA LEU A 44 -6.79 15.80 -2.70
C LEU A 44 -6.08 16.36 -1.45
N GLY A 45 -4.78 16.57 -1.53
CA GLY A 45 -3.92 17.01 -0.44
C GLY A 45 -3.40 15.85 0.42
N GLY A 46 -2.12 15.92 0.79
CA GLY A 46 -1.42 14.83 1.49
C GLY A 46 -2.05 14.41 2.82
N LEU A 47 -2.57 15.34 3.62
CA LEU A 47 -3.22 14.97 4.89
C LEU A 47 -4.53 14.21 4.65
N SER A 48 -5.30 14.62 3.64
CA SER A 48 -6.58 13.98 3.28
C SER A 48 -6.34 12.56 2.79
N THR A 49 -5.34 12.36 1.92
CA THR A 49 -5.00 11.05 1.38
C THR A 49 -4.44 10.11 2.45
N ILE A 50 -3.63 10.63 3.39
CA ILE A 50 -3.16 9.84 4.55
C ILE A 50 -4.34 9.38 5.42
N LYS A 51 -5.28 10.28 5.74
CA LYS A 51 -6.47 9.91 6.54
C LYS A 51 -7.32 8.85 5.84
N ALA A 52 -7.58 9.04 4.55
CA ALA A 52 -8.34 8.08 3.75
C ALA A 52 -7.64 6.71 3.66
N HIS A 53 -6.29 6.70 3.67
CA HIS A 53 -5.49 5.47 3.68
C HIS A 53 -5.51 4.72 5.03
N ILE A 54 -5.73 5.40 6.15
CA ILE A 54 -5.64 4.79 7.49
C ILE A 54 -7.00 4.41 8.05
N ASP A 55 -7.97 5.32 8.00
CA ASP A 55 -9.16 5.21 8.85
C ASP A 55 -10.33 4.49 8.17
N HIS A 56 -10.38 4.44 6.83
CA HIS A 56 -11.41 3.77 6.00
C HIS A 56 -12.87 3.96 6.48
N LEU A 57 -13.18 5.08 7.15
CA LEU A 57 -14.45 5.29 7.84
C LEU A 57 -15.58 5.54 6.83
N LEU A 58 -15.27 6.22 5.74
CA LEU A 58 -16.22 6.55 4.68
C LEU A 58 -16.06 5.62 3.49
N GLU A 59 -17.12 5.46 2.70
CA GLU A 59 -17.06 4.69 1.46
C GLU A 59 -16.07 5.30 0.46
N SER A 60 -15.92 6.62 0.45
CA SER A 60 -14.89 7.33 -0.32
C SER A 60 -13.48 6.88 0.06
N ASP A 61 -13.23 6.61 1.33
CA ASP A 61 -11.91 6.26 1.84
C ASP A 61 -11.54 4.82 1.47
N LYS A 62 -12.53 3.91 1.54
CA LYS A 62 -12.38 2.54 1.04
C LYS A 62 -12.14 2.51 -0.46
N ASN A 63 -12.81 3.38 -1.22
CA ASN A 63 -12.59 3.51 -2.65
C ASN A 63 -11.21 4.09 -2.95
N TYR A 64 -10.76 5.09 -2.19
CA TYR A 64 -9.41 5.61 -2.28
C TYR A 64 -8.37 4.53 -1.95
N TYR A 65 -8.58 3.70 -0.93
CA TYR A 65 -7.63 2.66 -0.55
C TYR A 65 -7.31 1.67 -1.68
N LYS A 66 -8.30 1.37 -2.53
CA LYS A 66 -8.10 0.52 -3.73
C LYS A 66 -7.16 1.15 -4.77
N ILE A 67 -7.00 2.47 -4.74
CA ILE A 67 -6.15 3.25 -5.66
C ILE A 67 -5.12 4.10 -4.91
N THR A 68 -4.75 3.68 -3.70
CA THR A 68 -3.92 4.47 -2.79
C THR A 68 -2.54 4.76 -3.36
N ASP A 69 -1.99 5.91 -2.98
CA ASP A 69 -0.61 6.30 -3.25
C ASP A 69 0.39 5.61 -2.32
N PHE A 70 -0.08 5.05 -1.20
CA PHE A 70 0.76 4.56 -0.12
C PHE A 70 0.91 3.04 -0.10
N ILE A 71 2.03 2.58 0.45
CA ILE A 71 2.31 1.16 0.70
C ILE A 71 2.42 0.98 2.21
N SER A 72 1.57 0.12 2.77
CA SER A 72 1.55 -0.18 4.20
C SER A 72 2.64 -1.18 4.59
N PHE A 73 3.30 -0.90 5.71
CA PHE A 73 4.29 -1.76 6.37
C PHE A 73 4.03 -1.81 7.89
N THR A 74 4.54 -2.84 8.55
CA THR A 74 4.55 -3.00 10.00
C THR A 74 5.94 -3.38 10.50
N LYS A 75 6.25 -3.08 11.76
CA LYS A 75 7.48 -3.55 12.43
C LYS A 75 7.32 -4.97 13.01
N ASP A 76 6.10 -5.49 13.05
CA ASP A 76 5.76 -6.80 13.60
C ASP A 76 5.52 -7.81 12.48
N GLU A 77 6.42 -8.79 12.36
CA GLU A 77 6.34 -9.86 11.37
C GLU A 77 5.08 -10.73 11.53
N ALA A 78 4.63 -10.97 12.76
CA ALA A 78 3.45 -11.79 13.01
C ALA A 78 2.17 -11.07 12.55
N ILE A 79 2.12 -9.74 12.69
CA ILE A 79 1.04 -8.93 12.12
C ILE A 79 1.09 -9.00 10.59
N ALA A 80 2.27 -8.84 9.98
CA ALA A 80 2.40 -8.91 8.53
C ALA A 80 1.86 -10.24 7.95
N LYS A 81 2.17 -11.38 8.59
CA LYS A 81 1.65 -12.69 8.14
C LYS A 81 0.12 -12.79 8.16
N LYS A 82 -0.54 -12.12 9.11
CA LYS A 82 -2.02 -12.06 9.17
C LYS A 82 -2.64 -11.12 8.13
N MET A 83 -1.90 -10.13 7.64
CA MET A 83 -2.39 -9.18 6.62
C MET A 83 -2.41 -9.77 5.22
N GLY A 84 -1.57 -10.77 4.94
CA GLY A 84 -1.45 -11.43 3.63
C GLY A 84 -2.21 -12.76 3.49
N SER A 85 -2.97 -13.16 4.53
CA SER A 85 -3.86 -14.34 4.50
C SER A 85 -5.26 -13.95 4.07
#